data_AF-A0A914KCY5-F1
#
_entry.id   AF-A0A914KCY5-F1
#
_cell.length_a   1.000
_cell.length_b   1.000
_cell.length_c   1.000
_cell.angle_alpha   90.00
_cell.angle_beta   90.00
_cell.angle_gamma   90.00
#
_symmetry.space_group_name_H-M   'P 1'
#
loop_
_entity.id
_entity.type
_entity.pdbx_description
1 polymer ?
#
loop_
_entity_poly.entity_id
_entity_poly.type
_entity_poly.pdbx_seq_one_letter_code
_entity_poly.pdbx_strand_id
1 'polypeptide(L)' 'MQIPTQIVDIKSAGGRIIVADIQESIHWFRYKGGDNRIVVFADETTPRYVRSICVLDYDTVAIGDRFGNISVVSRFLFL' A
#
# COMPACT_ATOMS: atom_id res chain seq x y z
N MET A 1 3.04 10.88 -8.86
CA MET A 1 2.97 10.80 -7.38
C MET A 1 4.11 9.90 -6.94
N GLN A 2 4.95 10.39 -6.03
CA GLN A 2 6.11 9.69 -5.48
C GLN A 2 5.76 9.21 -4.07
N ILE A 3 6.40 8.16 -3.57
CA ILE A 3 6.30 7.78 -2.15
C ILE A 3 6.73 8.99 -1.30
N PRO A 4 5.89 9.42 -0.35
CA PRO A 4 6.08 10.70 0.32
C PRO A 4 7.20 10.69 1.35
N THR A 5 7.40 9.60 2.11
CA THR A 5 8.35 9.64 3.23
C THR A 5 9.37 8.50 3.23
N GLN A 6 8.99 7.31 3.69
CA GLN A 6 9.89 6.17 3.82
C GLN A 6 9.12 4.87 3.70
N ILE A 7 9.60 4.01 2.80
CA ILE A 7 9.06 2.67 2.63
C ILE A 7 9.46 1.81 3.83
N VAL A 8 8.47 1.21 4.50
CA VAL A 8 8.69 0.28 5.62
C VAL A 8 8.54 -1.18 5.21
N ASP A 9 7.70 -1.48 4.23
CA ASP A 9 7.50 -2.83 3.70
C ASP A 9 6.96 -2.77 2.26
N ILE A 10 7.25 -3.81 1.48
CA ILE A 10 6.75 -4.00 0.12
C ILE A 10 6.24 -5.43 -0.02
N LYS A 11 5.02 -5.58 -0.50
CA LYS A 11 4.42 -6.88 -0.85
C LYS A 11 3.98 -6.87 -2.31
N SER A 12 4.01 -8.04 -2.95
CA SER A 12 3.48 -8.23 -4.29
C SER A 12 2.29 -9.17 -4.26
N ALA A 13 1.27 -8.83 -5.03
CA ALA A 13 0.06 -9.64 -5.21
C ALA A 13 -0.32 -9.64 -6.69
N GLY A 14 0.15 -10.65 -7.43
CA GLY A 14 0.01 -10.70 -8.89
C GLY A 14 0.67 -9.50 -9.57
N GLY A 15 -0.09 -8.75 -10.38
CA GLY A 15 0.40 -7.55 -11.07
C GLY A 15 0.45 -6.27 -10.22
N ARG A 16 0.20 -6.36 -8.91
CA ARG A 16 0.16 -5.24 -7.98
C ARG A 16 1.35 -5.27 -7.03
N ILE A 17 1.84 -4.09 -6.72
CA ILE A 17 2.87 -3.85 -5.72
C ILE A 17 2.20 -2.99 -4.64
N ILE A 18 2.20 -3.49 -3.41
CA ILE A 18 1.62 -2.86 -2.23
C ILE A 18 2.79 -2.33 -1.43
N VAL A 19 2.84 -1.02 -1.22
CA VAL A 19 3.93 -0.35 -0.52
C VAL A 19 3.36 0.28 0.74
N ALA A 20 3.97 -0.06 1.87
CA ALA A 20 3.68 0.58 3.14
C ALA A 20 4.65 1.75 3.35
N ASP A 21 4.09 2.91 3.65
CA ASP A 21 4.84 4.09 4.06
C ASP A 21 4.79 4.25 5.59
N ILE A 22 5.86 4.77 6.18
CA ILE A 22 6.01 4.95 7.63
C ILE A 22 4.94 5.86 8.25
N GLN A 23 4.33 6.77 7.48
CA GLN A 23 3.39 7.79 7.95
C GLN A 23 2.10 7.85 7.11
N GLU A 24 2.18 7.56 5.82
CA GLU A 24 1.10 7.77 4.86
C GLU A 24 0.36 6.46 4.49
N SER A 25 0.32 5.48 5.40
CA SER A 25 -0.49 4.27 5.23
C SER A 25 -0.03 3.40 4.03
N ILE A 26 -0.95 2.96 3.17
CA ILE A 26 -0.71 2.02 2.07
C ILE A 26 -0.90 2.71 0.72
N HIS A 27 0.04 2.44 -0.17
CA HIS A 27 0.04 2.88 -1.56
C HIS A 27 0.00 1.65 -2.49
N TRP A 28 -0.87 1.68 -3.49
CA TRP A 28 -0.98 0.63 -4.50
C TRP A 28 -0.38 1.06 -5.82
N PHE A 29 0.51 0.21 -6.32
CA PHE A 29 1.23 0.40 -7.56
C PHE A 29 0.97 -0.75 -8.53
N ARG A 30 1.11 -0.45 -9.82
CA ARG A 30 1.12 -1.43 -10.91
C ARG A 30 2.39 -1.30 -11.71
N TYR A 31 3.04 -2.44 -11.97
CA TYR A 31 4.16 -2.51 -12.91
C TYR A 31 3.64 -2.69 -14.33
N LYS A 32 3.98 -1.76 -15.23
CA LYS A 32 3.71 -1.83 -16.67
C LYS A 32 4.97 -2.31 -17.38
N GLY A 33 5.05 -3.61 -17.66
CA GLY A 33 6.23 -4.25 -18.25
C GLY A 33 6.63 -3.70 -19.63
N GLY A 34 5.67 -3.26 -20.45
CA GLY A 34 5.96 -2.69 -21.77
C GLY A 34 6.82 -1.41 -21.72
N ASP A 35 6.59 -0.57 -20.72
CA ASP A 35 7.33 0.69 -20.53
C ASP A 35 8.38 0.60 -19.41
N ASN A 36 8.53 -0.58 -18.80
CA ASN A 36 9.30 -0.80 -17.57
C ASN A 36 8.99 0.23 -16.47
N ARG A 37 7.72 0.61 -16.32
CA ARG A 37 7.29 1.72 -15.46
C ARG A 37 6.40 1.27 -14.32
N ILE A 38 6.65 1.79 -13.13
CA ILE A 38 5.79 1.61 -11.96
C ILE A 38 4.85 2.82 -11.87
N VAL A 39 3.54 2.57 -11.70
CA VAL A 39 2.51 3.60 -11.66
C VAL A 39 1.66 3.44 -10.41
N VAL A 40 1.55 4.49 -9.59
CA VAL A 40 0.57 4.57 -8.51
C VAL A 40 -0.81 4.62 -9.11
N PHE A 41 -1.74 3.81 -8.60
CA PHE A 41 -3.13 3.83 -9.06
C PHE A 41 -4.16 3.96 -7.94
N ALA A 42 -3.79 3.74 -6.68
CA ALA A 42 -4.63 4.01 -5.53
C ALA A 42 -3.76 4.28 -4.30
N ASP A 43 -4.25 5.14 -3.39
CA ASP A 43 -3.61 5.50 -2.13
C ASP A 43 -4.68 5.54 -1.03
N GLU A 44 -4.28 5.26 0.20
CA GLU A 44 -5.18 5.37 1.36
C GLU A 44 -5.24 6.83 1.86
N THR A 45 -6.44 7.30 2.22
CA THR A 45 -6.71 8.74 2.50
C THR A 45 -6.44 9.15 3.95
N THR A 46 -6.13 8.22 4.83
CA THR A 46 -5.97 8.40 6.27
C THR A 46 -4.55 8.04 6.70
N PRO A 47 -3.73 9.00 7.14
CA PRO A 47 -2.36 8.69 7.53
C PRO A 47 -2.34 7.67 8.67
N ARG A 48 -1.46 6.67 8.54
CA ARG A 48 -1.24 5.61 9.53
C ARG A 48 0.25 5.38 9.68
N TYR A 49 0.70 5.30 10.93
CA TYR A 49 2.11 5.05 11.24
C TYR A 49 2.46 3.57 11.11
N VAL A 50 2.50 3.08 9.86
CA VAL A 50 2.63 1.65 9.56
C VAL A 50 3.93 1.08 10.13
N ARG A 51 3.81 -0.09 10.75
CA ARG A 51 4.96 -0.88 11.21
C ARG A 51 5.08 -2.19 10.46
N SER A 52 3.96 -2.85 10.17
CA SER A 52 3.92 -4.13 9.46
C SER A 52 2.61 -4.29 8.70
N ILE A 53 2.64 -5.02 7.59
CA ILE A 53 1.44 -5.30 6.78
C ILE A 53 1.31 -6.79 6.48
N CYS A 54 0.07 -7.23 6.25
CA CYS A 54 -0.25 -8.57 5.76
C CYS A 54 -1.30 -8.45 4.64
N VAL A 55 -0.97 -8.97 3.46
CA VAL A 55 -1.91 -9.02 2.33
C VAL A 55 -2.91 -10.15 2.61
N LEU A 56 -4.19 -9.80 2.75
CA LEU A 56 -5.24 -10.77 3.08
C LEU A 56 -5.86 -11.35 1.81
N ASP A 57 -6.15 -10.48 0.84
CA ASP A 57 -6.62 -10.86 -0.48
C ASP A 57 -6.11 -9.87 -1.55
N TYR A 58 -6.70 -9.91 -2.75
CA TYR A 58 -6.26 -9.07 -3.87
C TYR A 58 -6.48 -7.57 -3.66
N ASP A 59 -7.50 -7.19 -2.89
CA ASP A 59 -7.93 -5.82 -2.64
C ASP A 59 -7.76 -5.39 -1.17
N THR A 60 -7.54 -6.31 -0.24
CA THR A 60 -7.49 -6.02 1.20
C THR A 60 -6.13 -6.30 1.84
N VAL A 61 -5.73 -5.41 2.74
CA VAL A 61 -4.46 -5.46 3.48
C VAL A 61 -4.74 -5.18 4.95
N ALA A 62 -4.25 -6.05 5.84
CA ALA A 62 -4.18 -5.79 7.26
C ALA A 62 -2.91 -5.00 7.60
N ILE A 63 -3.04 -4.03 8.49
CA ILE A 63 -1.99 -3.11 8.91
C ILE A 63 -1.87 -3.18 10.43
N GLY A 64 -0.64 -3.33 10.92
CA GLY A 64 -0.26 -3.03 12.31
C GLY A 64 0.53 -1.73 12.37
N ASP A 65 0.14 -0.82 13.26
CA ASP A 65 0.80 0.47 13.45
C ASP A 65 1.70 0.52 14.69
N ARG A 66 2.44 1.63 14.88
CA ARG A 66 3.35 1.84 16.02
C ARG A 66 2.66 2.09 17.36
N PHE A 67 1.36 2.36 17.36
CA PHE A 67 0.57 2.67 18.54
C PHE A 67 -0.24 1.46 19.04
N GLY A 68 -0.07 0.31 18.39
CA GLY A 68 -0.75 -0.93 18.74
C GLY A 68 -2.14 -1.07 18.11
N ASN A 69 -2.52 -0.19 17.17
CA ASN A 69 -3.75 -0.36 16.42
C ASN A 69 -3.57 -1.39 15.30
N ILE A 70 -4.66 -2.09 15.01
CA ILE A 70 -4.81 -2.97 13.85
C ILE A 70 -5.92 -2.40 12.99
N SER A 71 -5.70 -2.35 11.68
CA SER A 71 -6.70 -1.87 10.73
C SER A 71 -6.69 -2.73 9.47
N VAL A 72 -7.84 -2.90 8.86
CA VAL A 72 -7.96 -3.52 7.53
C VAL A 72 -8.35 -2.44 6.55
N VAL A 73 -7.51 -2.25 5.55
CA VAL A 73 -7.80 -1.35 4.44
C VAL A 73 -8.21 -2.18 3.25
N SER A 74 -9.33 -1.80 2.63
CA SER A 74 -9.79 -2.39 1.37
C SER A 74 -9.67 -1.32 0.30
N ARG A 75 -9.11 -1.71 -0.83
CA ARG A 75 -9.12 -0.88 -2.03
C ARG A 75 -10.56 -0.77 -2.53
N PHE A 76 -11.22 0.34 -2.21
CA PHE A 76 -12.54 0.63 -2.77
C PHE A 76 -12.39 1.14 -4.20
N LEU A 77 -13.00 0.44 -5.15
CA LEU A 77 -12.96 0.76 -6.57
C LEU A 77 -13.74 2.07 -6.83
N PHE A 78 -13.06 3.20 -6.88
CA PHE A 78 -13.49 4.36 -7.66
C PHE A 78 -12.29 4.80 -8.50
N LEU A 79 -12.43 4.68 -9.82
CA LEU A 79 -11.42 4.80 -10.90
C LEU A 79 -10.76 3.48 -11.34
#